data_AF-A0A329ZF74-F1
#
_entry.id   AF-A0A329ZF74-F1
#
_cell.length_a   1.000
_cell.length_b   1.000
_cell.length_c   1.000
_cell.angle_alpha   90.00
_cell.angle_beta   90.00
_cell.angle_gamma   90.00
#
_symmetry.space_group_name_H-M   'P 1'
#
loop_
_entity.id
_entity.type
_entity.pdbx_description
1 polymer ?
#
loop_
_entity_poly.entity_id
_entity_poly.type
_entity_poly.pdbx_seq_one_letter_code
_entity_poly.pdbx_strand_id
1 'polypeptide(L)'
;MQTIRQKLKNFIKYIYRFRICYVLINHLYNFLLTSKLTNPYLRGRSLRRLDKEMDFFIDKILKGENFALVRNGDGERALMQGKSLSTQESWKSPSHITKLGSDLLDSLNVENPLFFYGISCPCCDKEAYYWYESRIKNPNKTFANLWVNVNFPRFKNSFEKIKKDAVLIANYSASGAKIGHLNILKHYKISDDCVSFWESEAEAMIVSIKRDFADSSDLLFAVSAGPISSPIIKNLFLWNPKNTYVDFGSAIDSYYVERQTRPYQDKHSIFGSRNCYMYEDLKCDVSVVLTLYKRGEYLREQVEALLNQSLKPSELILFCDMPVESSVESRGESVESSLESGSESSAESSQESKMDSIESHNIFDISTLDSAFDNIIKVRKNVGVWGRFSAGLLAKGEYICFFDDDTIPAHRWLENCHYESLRKDGLYGGVGILSSDLAKYPFDLAHRTIGWLDSPPFSVRNKRTKKVDFVGHSWFLKKDYLGVMWIGSNEFYKMRSVGEDAYLSFSLKKYLNISSFVPPQDKDEFLSSIKGLEYGKGAESIHKNDENLQKMNKALKLLKSKGMREVSLNLGWKCIYMGRKIALKFLKDEQYEAIKAKIKLKFKQF
;
A
#
# COMPACT_ATOMS: atom_id res chain seq x y z
N MET A 1 21.25 -58.33 -16.77
CA MET A 1 22.11 -57.21 -16.32
C MET A 1 22.19 -56.03 -17.31
N GLN A 2 22.39 -56.24 -18.62
CA GLN A 2 22.45 -55.15 -19.63
C GLN A 2 21.15 -54.32 -19.74
N THR A 3 19.97 -54.94 -19.62
CA THR A 3 18.66 -54.27 -19.66
C THR A 3 18.40 -53.35 -18.46
N ILE A 4 18.87 -53.75 -17.26
CA ILE A 4 18.78 -52.91 -16.04
C ILE A 4 19.73 -51.71 -16.15
N ARG A 5 20.96 -51.93 -16.64
CA ARG A 5 21.91 -50.83 -16.91
C ARG A 5 21.37 -49.82 -17.92
N GLN A 6 20.67 -50.28 -18.96
CA GLN A 6 20.08 -49.38 -19.97
C GLN A 6 18.88 -48.58 -19.42
N LYS A 7 18.00 -49.22 -18.63
CA LYS A 7 16.91 -48.52 -17.92
C LYS A 7 17.44 -47.48 -16.93
N LEU A 8 18.51 -47.80 -16.19
CA LEU A 8 19.17 -46.87 -15.28
C LEU A 8 19.81 -45.70 -16.03
N LYS A 9 20.49 -45.93 -17.16
CA LYS A 9 21.02 -44.85 -18.01
C LYS A 9 19.91 -43.92 -18.55
N ASN A 10 18.79 -44.48 -19.00
CA ASN A 10 17.65 -43.70 -19.48
C ASN A 10 16.99 -42.90 -18.36
N PHE A 11 16.86 -43.48 -17.16
CA PHE A 11 16.34 -42.81 -15.97
C PHE A 11 17.27 -41.66 -15.51
N ILE A 12 18.58 -41.89 -15.47
CA ILE A 12 19.59 -40.86 -15.18
C ILE A 12 19.51 -39.72 -16.22
N LYS A 13 19.40 -40.05 -17.51
CA LYS A 13 19.24 -39.06 -18.59
C LYS A 13 17.94 -38.25 -18.44
N TYR A 14 16.86 -38.89 -18.02
CA TYR A 14 15.58 -38.23 -17.73
C TYR A 14 15.68 -37.27 -16.55
N ILE A 15 16.28 -37.70 -15.42
CA ILE A 15 16.54 -36.85 -14.26
C ILE A 15 17.42 -35.66 -14.65
N TYR A 16 18.46 -35.88 -15.45
CA TYR A 16 19.36 -34.83 -15.91
C TYR A 16 18.63 -33.79 -16.78
N ARG A 17 17.77 -34.25 -17.71
CA ARG A 17 16.90 -33.36 -18.51
C ARG A 17 15.93 -32.57 -17.63
N PHE A 18 15.28 -33.22 -16.67
CA PHE A 18 14.38 -32.56 -15.74
C PHE A 18 15.11 -31.48 -14.93
N ARG A 19 16.32 -31.78 -14.43
CA ARG A 19 17.16 -30.82 -13.72
C ARG A 19 17.57 -29.65 -14.59
N ILE A 20 17.97 -29.88 -15.85
CA ILE A 20 18.27 -28.79 -16.80
C ILE A 20 17.03 -27.91 -17.01
N CYS A 21 15.86 -28.50 -17.27
CA CYS A 21 14.62 -27.75 -17.44
C CYS A 21 14.29 -26.91 -16.19
N TYR A 22 14.41 -27.50 -15.00
CA TYR A 22 14.20 -26.81 -13.72
C TYR A 22 15.12 -25.58 -13.58
N VAL A 23 16.41 -25.75 -13.84
CA VAL A 23 17.40 -24.66 -13.81
C VAL A 23 17.03 -23.57 -14.80
N LEU A 24 16.76 -23.93 -16.06
CA LEU A 24 16.40 -22.97 -17.12
C LEU A 24 15.13 -22.20 -16.80
N ILE A 25 14.10 -22.86 -16.25
CA ILE A 25 12.84 -22.22 -15.85
C ILE A 25 13.10 -21.18 -14.74
N ASN A 26 13.88 -21.54 -13.71
CA ASN A 26 14.22 -20.61 -12.63
C ASN A 26 15.01 -19.40 -13.13
N HIS A 27 16.02 -19.62 -13.98
CA HIS A 27 16.80 -18.52 -14.57
C HIS A 27 15.94 -17.64 -15.48
N LEU A 28 15.05 -18.22 -16.31
CA LEU A 28 14.14 -17.46 -17.16
C LEU A 28 13.14 -16.66 -16.32
N TYR A 29 12.59 -17.25 -15.26
CA TYR A 29 11.71 -16.54 -14.33
C TYR A 29 12.41 -15.34 -13.69
N ASN A 30 13.63 -15.54 -13.17
CA ASN A 30 14.41 -14.46 -12.57
C ASN A 30 14.80 -13.40 -13.60
N PHE A 31 15.14 -13.78 -14.84
CA PHE A 31 15.38 -12.85 -15.93
C PHE A 31 14.14 -12.01 -16.22
N LEU A 32 12.97 -12.64 -16.38
CA LEU A 32 11.70 -11.94 -16.62
C LEU A 32 11.37 -10.94 -15.50
N LEU A 33 11.64 -11.32 -14.25
CA LEU A 33 11.31 -10.54 -13.05
C LEU A 33 12.26 -9.35 -12.81
N THR A 34 13.55 -9.49 -13.09
CA THR A 34 14.59 -8.55 -12.64
C THR A 34 15.26 -7.76 -13.79
N SER A 35 15.05 -8.18 -15.04
CA SER A 35 15.61 -7.53 -16.23
C SER A 35 14.80 -6.31 -16.68
N LYS A 36 15.49 -5.21 -17.00
CA LYS A 36 14.89 -4.01 -17.61
C LYS A 36 14.31 -4.25 -19.01
N LEU A 37 14.77 -5.31 -19.70
CA LEU A 37 14.32 -5.65 -21.04
C LEU A 37 12.87 -6.14 -21.02
N THR A 38 12.56 -7.00 -20.06
CA THR A 38 11.30 -7.76 -19.98
C THR A 38 10.33 -7.20 -18.97
N ASN A 39 10.82 -6.60 -17.87
CA ASN A 39 9.97 -6.04 -16.83
C ASN A 39 9.68 -4.55 -17.11
N PRO A 40 8.43 -4.20 -17.47
CA PRO A 40 8.08 -2.83 -17.83
C PRO A 40 8.14 -1.85 -16.65
N TYR A 41 8.12 -2.33 -15.39
CA TYR A 41 8.24 -1.49 -14.20
C TYR A 41 9.69 -1.04 -13.95
N LEU A 42 10.66 -1.67 -14.61
CA LEU A 42 12.10 -1.37 -14.46
C LEU A 42 12.67 -0.54 -15.60
N ARG A 43 11.93 -0.42 -16.70
CA ARG A 43 12.40 0.24 -17.91
C ARG A 43 12.58 1.73 -17.65
N GLY A 44 13.78 2.26 -17.97
CA GLY A 44 14.11 3.66 -17.77
C GLY A 44 14.37 4.10 -16.32
N ARG A 45 14.32 3.18 -15.34
CA ARG A 45 14.59 3.47 -13.92
C ARG A 45 16.04 3.20 -13.53
N SER A 46 16.55 3.93 -12.54
CA SER A 46 17.83 3.60 -11.90
C SER A 46 17.61 2.57 -10.80
N LEU A 47 18.50 1.58 -10.70
CA LEU A 47 18.27 0.39 -9.88
C LEU A 47 19.55 -0.04 -9.18
N ARG A 48 19.48 -0.15 -7.85
CA ARG A 48 20.48 -0.88 -7.07
C ARG A 48 20.31 -2.36 -7.32
N ARG A 49 21.44 -3.06 -7.42
CA ARG A 49 21.50 -4.50 -7.65
C ARG A 49 22.16 -5.19 -6.46
N LEU A 50 21.55 -6.27 -6.02
CA LEU A 50 22.01 -7.04 -4.86
C LEU A 50 23.47 -7.46 -5.02
N ASP A 51 23.89 -7.89 -6.21
CA ASP A 51 25.26 -8.34 -6.50
C ASP A 51 26.34 -7.25 -6.45
N LYS A 52 25.93 -5.97 -6.37
CA LYS A 52 26.82 -4.81 -6.30
C LYS A 52 26.93 -4.19 -4.91
N GLU A 53 26.03 -4.54 -4.00
CA GLU A 53 25.98 -3.93 -2.66
C GLU A 53 26.83 -4.67 -1.62
N MET A 54 27.02 -5.98 -1.78
CA MET A 54 27.70 -6.80 -0.77
C MET A 54 29.16 -6.36 -0.53
N ASP A 55 29.88 -6.05 -1.60
CA ASP A 55 31.31 -5.69 -1.52
C ASP A 55 31.51 -4.42 -0.68
N PHE A 56 30.60 -3.45 -0.77
CA PHE A 56 30.63 -2.24 0.06
C PHE A 56 30.71 -2.59 1.55
N PHE A 57 29.86 -3.49 2.03
CA PHE A 57 29.84 -3.85 3.45
C PHE A 57 31.02 -4.75 3.86
N ILE A 58 31.43 -5.68 3.00
CA ILE A 58 32.63 -6.50 3.24
C ILE A 58 33.87 -5.61 3.37
N ASP A 59 34.04 -4.65 2.45
CA ASP A 59 35.18 -3.74 2.45
C ASP A 59 35.21 -2.87 3.71
N LYS A 60 34.05 -2.38 4.19
CA LYS A 60 33.97 -1.64 5.46
C LYS A 60 34.46 -2.49 6.64
N ILE A 61 34.03 -3.75 6.73
CA ILE A 61 34.46 -4.66 7.81
C ILE A 61 35.99 -4.87 7.75
N LEU A 62 36.52 -5.13 6.55
CA LEU A 62 37.96 -5.38 6.34
C LEU A 62 38.83 -4.15 6.63
N LYS A 63 38.31 -2.94 6.42
CA LYS A 63 38.99 -1.67 6.69
C LYS A 63 38.90 -1.22 8.15
N GLY A 64 38.16 -1.93 9.01
CA GLY A 64 37.94 -1.48 10.39
C GLY A 64 36.98 -0.30 10.51
N GLU A 65 36.11 -0.09 9.52
CA GLU A 65 35.11 0.96 9.59
C GLU A 65 33.92 0.50 10.43
N ASN A 66 33.56 1.29 11.45
CA ASN A 66 32.44 0.99 12.34
C ASN A 66 31.10 1.38 11.73
N PHE A 67 30.14 0.46 11.75
CA PHE A 67 28.76 0.67 11.33
C PHE A 67 27.83 -0.35 11.98
N ALA A 68 26.53 -0.10 11.89
CA ALA A 68 25.49 -1.07 12.20
C ALA A 68 24.70 -1.43 10.94
N LEU A 69 24.46 -2.72 10.72
CA LEU A 69 23.58 -3.21 9.66
C LEU A 69 22.55 -4.16 10.27
N VAL A 70 21.29 -3.75 10.21
CA VAL A 70 20.12 -4.58 10.54
C VAL A 70 19.45 -5.06 9.26
N ARG A 71 18.78 -6.22 9.26
CA ARG A 71 18.04 -6.71 8.10
C ARG A 71 16.61 -7.07 8.50
N ASN A 72 15.64 -6.40 7.90
CA ASN A 72 14.22 -6.54 8.19
C ASN A 72 13.48 -7.10 6.96
N GLY A 73 12.95 -8.31 7.10
CA GLY A 73 12.21 -9.04 6.08
C GLY A 73 10.71 -9.06 6.32
N ASP A 74 10.06 -10.10 5.81
CA ASP A 74 8.63 -10.37 6.00
C ASP A 74 8.28 -10.79 7.44
N GLY A 75 9.15 -11.59 8.07
CA GLY A 75 9.00 -12.04 9.46
C GLY A 75 9.01 -10.89 10.47
N GLU A 76 9.99 -9.99 10.39
CA GLU A 76 10.10 -8.82 11.26
C GLU A 76 8.88 -7.90 11.10
N ARG A 77 8.45 -7.67 9.86
CA ARG A 77 7.26 -6.85 9.57
C ARG A 77 6.00 -7.44 10.19
N ALA A 78 5.82 -8.76 10.13
CA ALA A 78 4.63 -9.39 10.69
C ALA A 78 4.54 -9.22 12.21
N LEU A 79 5.66 -9.32 12.93
CA LEU A 79 5.74 -9.01 14.36
C LEU A 79 5.39 -7.54 14.64
N MET A 80 5.94 -6.60 13.86
CA MET A 80 5.62 -5.17 13.97
C MET A 80 4.13 -4.86 13.73
N GLN A 81 3.44 -5.70 12.94
CA GLN A 81 2.02 -5.54 12.63
C GLN A 81 1.09 -6.39 13.53
N GLY A 82 1.64 -7.20 14.44
CA GLY A 82 0.86 -8.19 15.19
C GLY A 82 0.14 -9.21 14.31
N LYS A 83 0.67 -9.49 13.11
CA LYS A 83 0.13 -10.48 12.18
C LYS A 83 0.76 -11.84 12.47
N SER A 84 -0.07 -12.88 12.50
CA SER A 84 0.46 -14.23 12.68
C SER A 84 1.13 -14.75 11.42
N LEU A 85 2.34 -15.28 11.58
CA LEU A 85 3.09 -16.02 10.56
C LEU A 85 3.74 -17.22 11.24
N SER A 86 3.59 -18.40 10.63
CA SER A 86 4.42 -19.56 10.94
C SER A 86 5.64 -19.50 10.03
N THR A 87 6.82 -19.32 10.61
CA THR A 87 8.07 -19.35 9.85
C THR A 87 8.60 -20.78 9.73
N GLN A 88 9.67 -20.97 8.94
CA GLN A 88 10.43 -22.22 8.94
C GLN A 88 11.31 -22.39 10.19
N GLU A 89 11.41 -21.33 11.00
CA GLU A 89 12.06 -21.33 12.30
C GLU A 89 11.02 -21.70 13.36
N SER A 90 11.43 -22.26 14.49
CA SER A 90 10.54 -22.83 15.50
C SER A 90 9.61 -21.80 16.19
N TRP A 91 9.74 -20.50 15.86
CA TRP A 91 8.96 -19.42 16.44
C TRP A 91 7.79 -19.00 15.53
N LYS A 92 6.74 -18.45 16.16
CA LYS A 92 5.53 -17.94 15.49
C LYS A 92 5.28 -16.51 15.91
N SER A 93 4.85 -15.67 14.98
CA SER A 93 4.31 -14.35 15.33
C SER A 93 2.91 -14.52 15.93
N PRO A 94 2.61 -14.00 17.13
CA PRO A 94 1.26 -14.03 17.69
C PRO A 94 0.36 -12.98 17.00
N SER A 95 -0.95 -13.12 17.18
CA SER A 95 -1.96 -12.23 16.59
C SER A 95 -2.19 -10.94 17.41
N HIS A 96 -1.11 -10.36 17.94
CA HIS A 96 -1.08 -9.08 18.63
C HIS A 96 0.36 -8.52 18.61
N ILE A 97 0.53 -7.22 18.86
CA ILE A 97 1.87 -6.62 18.96
C ILE A 97 2.48 -7.01 20.31
N THR A 98 3.59 -7.74 20.27
CA THR A 98 4.39 -8.11 21.45
C THR A 98 5.38 -7.02 21.82
N LYS A 99 6.08 -7.18 22.95
CA LYS A 99 7.25 -6.33 23.30
C LYS A 99 8.27 -6.32 22.15
N LEU A 100 8.56 -7.48 21.58
CA LEU A 100 9.46 -7.59 20.42
C LEU A 100 8.93 -6.83 19.21
N GLY A 101 7.64 -6.94 18.89
CA GLY A 101 7.02 -6.19 17.78
C GLY A 101 7.14 -4.67 17.96
N SER A 102 6.95 -4.18 19.20
CA SER A 102 7.12 -2.78 19.56
C SER A 102 8.58 -2.32 19.43
N ASP A 103 9.53 -3.07 19.99
CA ASP A 103 10.96 -2.72 19.93
C ASP A 103 11.52 -2.81 18.51
N LEU A 104 11.00 -3.72 17.69
CA LEU A 104 11.27 -3.79 16.27
C LEU A 104 10.79 -2.52 15.55
N LEU A 105 9.56 -2.07 15.80
CA LEU A 105 9.03 -0.86 15.22
C LEU A 105 9.86 0.37 15.63
N ASP A 106 10.23 0.44 16.90
CA ASP A 106 11.11 1.49 17.45
C ASP A 106 12.52 1.44 16.81
N SER A 107 13.00 0.27 16.38
CA SER A 107 14.30 0.15 15.68
C SER A 107 14.33 0.79 14.30
N LEU A 108 13.18 1.10 13.69
CA LEU A 108 13.10 1.77 12.39
C LEU A 108 13.40 3.28 12.46
N ASN A 109 13.50 3.84 13.66
CA ASN A 109 13.63 5.29 13.90
C ASN A 109 15.08 5.76 14.09
N VAL A 110 16.09 4.93 13.82
CA VAL A 110 17.51 5.32 14.01
C VAL A 110 17.97 6.17 12.83
N GLU A 111 18.04 7.49 13.06
CA GLU A 111 18.58 8.46 12.11
C GLU A 111 20.08 8.69 12.37
N ASN A 112 20.92 7.76 11.90
CA ASN A 112 22.37 7.84 12.04
C ASN A 112 23.07 7.42 10.73
N PRO A 113 24.07 8.17 10.23
CA PRO A 113 24.75 7.88 8.96
C PRO A 113 25.59 6.59 8.97
N LEU A 114 25.89 6.03 10.14
CA LEU A 114 26.58 4.74 10.29
C LEU A 114 25.61 3.58 10.52
N PHE A 115 24.29 3.83 10.53
CA PHE A 115 23.26 2.80 10.69
C PHE A 115 22.60 2.51 9.34
N PHE A 116 22.60 1.25 8.93
CA PHE A 116 22.12 0.77 7.65
C PHE A 116 20.95 -0.19 7.84
N TYR A 117 19.93 -0.05 6.98
CA TYR A 117 18.73 -0.87 6.99
C TYR A 117 18.68 -1.76 5.75
N GLY A 118 18.95 -3.05 5.91
CA GLY A 118 18.53 -4.05 4.94
C GLY A 118 17.01 -4.20 4.98
N ILE A 119 16.32 -3.97 3.87
CA ILE A 119 14.85 -4.13 3.77
C ILE A 119 14.47 -5.10 2.65
N SER A 120 13.26 -5.66 2.73
CA SER A 120 12.69 -6.46 1.64
C SER A 120 12.74 -5.72 0.31
N CYS A 121 12.94 -6.45 -0.80
CA CYS A 121 13.01 -5.86 -2.14
C CYS A 121 11.72 -6.13 -2.95
N PRO A 122 11.36 -5.26 -3.92
CA PRO A 122 10.14 -5.37 -4.71
C PRO A 122 9.89 -6.73 -5.36
N CYS A 123 10.96 -7.43 -5.77
CA CYS A 123 10.85 -8.72 -6.45
C CYS A 123 10.60 -9.90 -5.50
N CYS A 124 10.86 -9.74 -4.19
CA CYS A 124 10.66 -10.79 -3.20
C CYS A 124 9.42 -10.54 -2.37
N ASP A 125 9.27 -9.32 -1.83
CA ASP A 125 8.08 -8.90 -1.10
C ASP A 125 7.86 -7.40 -1.35
N LYS A 126 6.94 -7.11 -2.26
CA LYS A 126 6.59 -5.74 -2.64
C LYS A 126 5.90 -4.99 -1.52
N GLU A 127 5.03 -5.66 -0.77
CA GLU A 127 4.27 -5.02 0.31
C GLU A 127 5.21 -4.60 1.44
N ALA A 128 6.14 -5.48 1.83
CA ALA A 128 7.15 -5.15 2.83
C ALA A 128 8.06 -4.01 2.36
N TYR A 129 8.46 -4.04 1.08
CA TYR A 129 9.30 -2.98 0.52
C TYR A 129 8.64 -1.60 0.66
N TYR A 130 7.39 -1.44 0.22
CA TYR A 130 6.66 -0.19 0.38
C TYR A 130 6.44 0.18 1.84
N TRP A 131 6.14 -0.81 2.69
CA TRP A 131 5.90 -0.61 4.11
C TRP A 131 7.12 -0.04 4.83
N TYR A 132 8.31 -0.58 4.55
CA TYR A 132 9.57 -0.06 5.09
C TYR A 132 9.97 1.27 4.46
N GLU A 133 9.86 1.41 3.13
CA GLU A 133 10.22 2.66 2.44
C GLU A 133 9.45 3.86 2.96
N SER A 134 8.16 3.69 3.27
CA SER A 134 7.31 4.77 3.79
C SER A 134 7.40 4.98 5.31
N ARG A 135 8.28 4.27 6.03
CA ARG A 135 8.41 4.33 7.50
C ARG A 135 9.82 4.59 7.98
N ILE A 136 10.83 4.13 7.24
CA ILE A 136 12.24 4.40 7.55
C ILE A 136 12.65 5.72 6.90
N LYS A 137 12.92 6.73 7.72
CA LYS A 137 13.41 8.05 7.28
C LYS A 137 14.88 8.03 6.88
N ASN A 138 15.68 7.17 7.50
CA ASN A 138 17.11 7.06 7.22
C ASN A 138 17.33 6.63 5.74
N PRO A 139 18.14 7.37 4.94
CA PRO A 139 18.36 7.05 3.54
C PRO A 139 19.27 5.83 3.32
N ASN A 140 20.01 5.38 4.34
CA ASN A 140 20.97 4.27 4.27
C ASN A 140 20.27 2.90 4.23
N LYS A 141 19.47 2.68 3.20
CA LYS A 141 18.76 1.42 2.95
C LYS A 141 19.57 0.54 2.01
N THR A 142 19.56 -0.76 2.24
CA THR A 142 20.10 -1.79 1.35
C THR A 142 19.18 -3.02 1.39
N PHE A 143 19.64 -4.18 0.95
CA PHE A 143 18.84 -5.40 0.86
C PHE A 143 18.80 -6.19 2.17
N ALA A 144 17.62 -6.60 2.62
CA ALA A 144 17.50 -7.64 3.66
C ALA A 144 18.14 -8.96 3.20
N ASN A 145 18.19 -9.19 1.88
CA ASN A 145 18.83 -10.35 1.28
C ASN A 145 20.35 -10.19 1.02
N LEU A 146 21.02 -9.18 1.60
CA LEU A 146 22.40 -8.80 1.28
C LEU A 146 23.37 -9.98 1.21
N TRP A 147 23.32 -10.88 2.20
CA TRP A 147 24.22 -12.02 2.34
C TRP A 147 23.76 -13.30 1.65
N VAL A 148 22.54 -13.30 1.10
CA VAL A 148 21.86 -14.51 0.59
C VAL A 148 21.56 -14.39 -0.92
N ASN A 149 20.73 -15.27 -1.46
CA ASN A 149 20.40 -15.35 -2.89
C ASN A 149 21.68 -15.43 -3.76
N VAL A 150 21.78 -14.64 -4.83
CA VAL A 150 22.93 -14.65 -5.74
C VAL A 150 24.26 -14.31 -5.05
N ASN A 151 24.23 -13.61 -3.92
CA ASN A 151 25.42 -13.27 -3.16
C ASN A 151 25.96 -14.42 -2.33
N PHE A 152 25.15 -15.42 -1.97
CA PHE A 152 25.54 -16.42 -0.98
C PHE A 152 26.87 -17.16 -1.30
N PRO A 153 27.16 -17.59 -2.55
CA PRO A 153 28.45 -18.20 -2.86
C PRO A 153 29.64 -17.24 -2.68
N ARG A 154 29.47 -15.97 -3.05
CA ARG A 154 30.51 -14.93 -2.88
C ARG A 154 30.65 -14.53 -1.41
N PHE A 155 29.54 -14.46 -0.68
CA PHE A 155 29.51 -14.20 0.75
C PHE A 155 30.41 -15.19 1.48
N LYS A 156 30.27 -16.50 1.26
CA LYS A 156 31.15 -17.50 1.90
C LYS A 156 32.63 -17.19 1.65
N ASN A 157 33.01 -16.99 0.39
CA ASN A 157 34.41 -16.72 0.03
C ASN A 157 34.94 -15.41 0.63
N SER A 158 34.11 -14.38 0.74
CA SER A 158 34.49 -13.09 1.32
C SER A 158 34.52 -13.11 2.84
N PHE A 159 33.57 -13.82 3.47
CA PHE A 159 33.47 -13.94 4.92
C PHE A 159 34.68 -14.68 5.51
N GLU A 160 35.20 -15.71 4.84
CA GLU A 160 36.45 -16.40 5.22
C GLU A 160 37.69 -15.48 5.23
N LYS A 161 37.63 -14.32 4.59
CA LYS A 161 38.74 -13.35 4.61
C LYS A 161 38.70 -12.45 5.84
N ILE A 162 37.58 -12.40 6.55
CA ILE A 162 37.42 -11.57 7.74
C ILE A 162 38.12 -12.27 8.90
N LYS A 163 39.21 -11.67 9.38
CA LYS A 163 39.99 -12.10 10.53
C LYS A 163 39.96 -11.00 11.59
N LYS A 164 38.90 -10.99 12.40
CA LYS A 164 38.70 -10.00 13.47
C LYS A 164 38.31 -10.70 14.76
N ASP A 165 38.62 -10.03 15.87
CA ASP A 165 38.03 -10.35 17.16
C ASP A 165 36.53 -10.05 17.10
N ALA A 166 35.73 -11.02 17.54
CA ALA A 166 34.31 -10.98 17.35
C ALA A 166 33.53 -11.46 18.58
N VAL A 167 32.37 -10.84 18.78
CA VAL A 167 31.34 -11.31 19.70
C VAL A 167 30.26 -11.97 18.87
N LEU A 168 29.98 -13.25 19.14
CA LEU A 168 28.93 -14.00 18.45
C LEU A 168 27.63 -13.88 19.25
N ILE A 169 26.56 -13.44 18.60
CA ILE A 169 25.19 -13.46 19.16
C ILE A 169 24.37 -14.33 18.22
N ALA A 170 24.20 -15.60 18.60
CA ALA A 170 23.57 -16.59 17.73
C ALA A 170 22.89 -17.69 18.53
N ASN A 171 22.08 -18.50 17.86
CA ASN A 171 21.42 -19.66 18.46
C ASN A 171 22.41 -20.55 19.23
N TYR A 172 21.94 -21.17 20.32
CA TYR A 172 22.77 -22.03 21.17
C TYR A 172 23.48 -23.16 20.41
N SER A 173 22.93 -23.61 19.28
CA SER A 173 23.51 -24.62 18.40
C SER A 173 24.87 -24.23 17.79
N ALA A 174 25.21 -22.93 17.75
CA ALA A 174 26.52 -22.45 17.32
C ALA A 174 27.64 -22.65 18.38
N SER A 175 27.33 -23.22 19.54
CA SER A 175 28.30 -23.41 20.64
C SER A 175 29.50 -24.23 20.18
N GLY A 176 30.70 -23.65 20.27
CA GLY A 176 31.95 -24.31 19.90
C GLY A 176 32.19 -24.45 18.40
N ALA A 177 31.27 -23.93 17.56
CA ALA A 177 31.45 -23.96 16.12
C ALA A 177 32.49 -22.94 15.65
N LYS A 178 33.23 -23.31 14.61
CA LYS A 178 34.17 -22.39 13.94
C LYS A 178 33.41 -21.54 12.92
N ILE A 179 33.24 -20.26 13.24
CA ILE A 179 32.53 -19.30 12.38
C ILE A 179 33.53 -18.62 11.44
N GLY A 180 33.76 -19.23 10.27
CA GLY A 180 34.77 -18.78 9.30
C GLY A 180 36.16 -18.67 9.95
N HIS A 181 36.80 -17.51 9.81
CA HIS A 181 38.08 -17.18 10.44
C HIS A 181 37.99 -16.09 11.52
N LEU A 182 36.81 -15.88 12.09
CA LEU A 182 36.63 -14.98 13.22
C LEU A 182 37.28 -15.56 14.49
N ASN A 183 37.90 -14.70 15.28
CA ASN A 183 38.34 -15.03 16.64
C ASN A 183 37.19 -14.72 17.60
N ILE A 184 36.39 -15.74 17.94
CA ILE A 184 35.22 -15.56 18.81
C ILE A 184 35.68 -15.37 20.26
N LEU A 185 35.59 -14.14 20.77
CA LEU A 185 35.91 -13.80 22.16
C LEU A 185 34.85 -14.32 23.12
N LYS A 186 33.58 -14.23 22.72
CA LYS A 186 32.43 -14.69 23.51
C LYS A 186 31.23 -15.00 22.63
N HIS A 187 30.47 -16.02 23.01
CA HIS A 187 29.19 -16.39 22.39
C HIS A 187 28.04 -16.14 23.38
N TYR A 188 27.12 -15.25 23.03
CA TYR A 188 25.83 -15.09 23.71
C TYR A 188 24.77 -15.90 22.97
N LYS A 189 24.20 -16.86 23.71
CA LYS A 189 23.33 -17.90 23.17
C LYS A 189 21.88 -17.41 23.15
N ILE A 190 21.23 -17.59 21.99
CA ILE A 190 19.80 -17.33 21.79
C ILE A 190 19.06 -18.67 21.75
N SER A 191 17.83 -18.71 22.28
CA SER A 191 16.96 -19.88 22.18
C SER A 191 16.32 -20.01 20.79
N ASP A 192 15.58 -21.09 20.55
CA ASP A 192 14.82 -21.26 19.31
C ASP A 192 13.57 -20.36 19.23
N ASP A 193 13.01 -19.99 20.40
CA ASP A 193 11.86 -19.10 20.51
C ASP A 193 12.33 -17.67 20.81
N CYS A 194 12.58 -16.93 19.74
CA CYS A 194 13.08 -15.56 19.84
C CYS A 194 12.08 -14.60 20.50
N VAL A 195 10.77 -14.86 20.42
CA VAL A 195 9.74 -13.99 21.00
C VAL A 195 9.78 -14.12 22.52
N SER A 196 9.69 -15.35 23.03
CA SER A 196 9.77 -15.58 24.48
C SER A 196 11.12 -15.15 25.04
N PHE A 197 12.22 -15.44 24.34
CA PHE A 197 13.56 -15.01 24.77
C PHE A 197 13.68 -13.48 24.90
N TRP A 198 13.09 -12.72 23.96
CA TRP A 198 13.10 -11.26 24.02
C TRP A 198 12.38 -10.71 25.25
N GLU A 199 11.30 -11.39 25.66
CA GLU A 199 10.48 -10.98 26.78
C GLU A 199 11.12 -11.29 28.14
N SER A 200 11.83 -12.41 28.28
CA SER A 200 12.34 -12.90 29.57
C SER A 200 13.85 -12.74 29.78
N GLU A 201 14.67 -12.90 28.74
CA GLU A 201 16.12 -13.13 28.89
C GLU A 201 17.00 -12.09 28.19
N ALA A 202 16.51 -11.48 27.10
CA ALA A 202 17.33 -10.61 26.25
C ALA A 202 17.87 -9.37 26.97
N GLU A 203 17.13 -8.80 27.92
CA GLU A 203 17.57 -7.63 28.69
C GLU A 203 18.81 -7.94 29.53
N ALA A 204 18.78 -9.05 30.28
CA ALA A 204 19.92 -9.50 31.07
C ALA A 204 21.14 -9.81 30.19
N MET A 205 20.91 -10.41 29.02
CA MET A 205 21.96 -10.65 28.03
C MET A 205 22.59 -9.34 27.54
N ILE A 206 21.78 -8.35 27.16
CA ILE A 206 22.28 -7.04 26.68
C ILE A 206 23.07 -6.32 27.78
N VAL A 207 22.61 -6.35 29.03
CA VAL A 207 23.35 -5.79 30.18
C VAL A 207 24.70 -6.48 30.36
N SER A 208 24.73 -7.81 30.26
CA SER A 208 25.96 -8.60 30.32
C SER A 208 26.94 -8.25 29.20
N ILE A 209 26.45 -8.13 27.96
CA ILE A 209 27.26 -7.68 26.80
C ILE A 209 27.88 -6.31 27.07
N LYS A 210 27.08 -5.34 27.51
CA LYS A 210 27.54 -3.97 27.77
C LYS A 210 28.61 -3.94 28.86
N ARG A 211 28.47 -4.76 29.91
CA ARG A 211 29.46 -4.87 30.98
C ARG A 211 30.75 -5.51 30.49
N ASP A 212 30.65 -6.64 29.80
CA ASP A 212 31.82 -7.44 29.42
C ASP A 212 32.66 -6.76 28.34
N PHE A 213 32.07 -5.85 27.56
CA PHE A 213 32.71 -5.13 26.45
C PHE A 213 32.62 -3.61 26.56
N ALA A 214 32.55 -3.07 27.80
CA ALA A 214 32.38 -1.64 28.08
C ALA A 214 33.36 -0.73 27.32
N ASP A 215 34.64 -1.10 27.34
CA ASP A 215 35.74 -0.33 26.77
C ASP A 215 36.18 -0.83 25.38
N SER A 216 35.39 -1.70 24.76
CA SER A 216 35.73 -2.28 23.46
C SER A 216 35.69 -1.25 22.32
N SER A 217 36.56 -1.46 21.34
CA SER A 217 36.54 -0.77 20.05
C SER A 217 37.04 -1.71 18.96
N ASP A 218 36.61 -1.47 17.71
CA ASP A 218 36.96 -2.26 16.52
C ASP A 218 36.60 -3.77 16.60
N LEU A 219 35.69 -4.16 17.51
CA LEU A 219 35.14 -5.52 17.53
C LEU A 219 34.04 -5.69 16.48
N LEU A 220 33.92 -6.92 15.97
CA LEU A 220 32.79 -7.35 15.15
C LEU A 220 31.74 -8.08 16.01
N PHE A 221 30.58 -7.48 16.19
CA PHE A 221 29.40 -8.16 16.71
C PHE A 221 28.69 -8.87 15.55
N ALA A 222 28.93 -10.18 15.43
CA ALA A 222 28.32 -11.04 14.42
C ALA A 222 27.00 -11.59 14.95
N VAL A 223 25.89 -11.09 14.42
CA VAL A 223 24.54 -11.41 14.90
C VAL A 223 23.81 -12.33 13.92
N SER A 224 23.29 -13.44 14.42
CA SER A 224 22.35 -14.33 13.75
C SER A 224 21.27 -14.77 14.73
N ALA A 225 20.26 -13.92 14.92
CA ALA A 225 19.25 -14.09 15.95
C ALA A 225 17.83 -13.86 15.42
N GLY A 226 17.58 -14.08 14.12
CA GLY A 226 16.27 -13.86 13.52
C GLY A 226 15.74 -12.43 13.82
N PRO A 227 14.45 -12.27 14.15
CA PRO A 227 13.85 -10.96 14.36
C PRO A 227 14.45 -10.14 15.50
N ILE A 228 15.01 -10.76 16.55
CA ILE A 228 15.60 -10.00 17.67
C ILE A 228 16.93 -9.34 17.29
N SER A 229 17.50 -9.66 16.12
CA SER A 229 18.77 -9.07 15.65
C SER A 229 18.68 -7.54 15.56
N SER A 230 17.59 -7.01 15.01
CA SER A 230 17.37 -5.56 14.84
C SER A 230 17.38 -4.78 16.16
N PRO A 231 16.55 -5.11 17.17
CA PRO A 231 16.58 -4.40 18.43
C PRO A 231 17.85 -4.65 19.25
N ILE A 232 18.51 -5.81 19.16
CA ILE A 232 19.84 -6.03 19.77
C ILE A 232 20.86 -5.06 19.19
N ILE A 233 20.99 -5.02 17.86
CA ILE A 233 21.97 -4.18 17.17
C ILE A 233 21.70 -2.71 17.46
N LYS A 234 20.43 -2.26 17.42
CA LYS A 234 20.06 -0.90 17.85
C LYS A 234 20.61 -0.59 19.25
N ASN A 235 20.28 -1.43 20.23
CA ASN A 235 20.61 -1.19 21.63
C ASN A 235 22.12 -1.15 21.90
N LEU A 236 22.89 -2.00 21.22
CA LEU A 236 24.34 -2.06 21.40
C LEU A 236 25.05 -0.95 20.61
N PHE A 237 24.64 -0.67 19.37
CA PHE A 237 25.25 0.36 18.54
C PHE A 237 25.05 1.76 19.12
N LEU A 238 23.84 2.10 19.58
CA LEU A 238 23.57 3.41 20.20
C LEU A 238 24.33 3.58 21.52
N TRP A 239 24.67 2.48 22.17
CA TRP A 239 25.45 2.49 23.40
C TRP A 239 26.96 2.64 23.14
N ASN A 240 27.51 1.91 22.16
CA ASN A 240 28.93 2.03 21.78
C ASN A 240 29.12 1.92 20.24
N PRO A 241 29.14 3.06 19.52
CA PRO A 241 29.32 3.06 18.07
C PRO A 241 30.77 2.83 17.61
N LYS A 242 31.71 2.57 18.53
CA LYS A 242 33.13 2.29 18.20
C LYS A 242 33.38 0.85 17.75
N ASN A 243 32.33 0.05 17.63
CA ASN A 243 32.36 -1.32 17.14
C ASN A 243 31.50 -1.47 15.89
N THR A 244 31.64 -2.61 15.22
CA THR A 244 30.86 -2.97 14.03
C THR A 244 29.78 -4.00 14.40
N TYR A 245 28.52 -3.75 14.05
CA TYR A 245 27.38 -4.60 14.38
C TYR A 245 26.68 -5.07 13.11
N VAL A 246 26.71 -6.38 12.83
CA VAL A 246 26.19 -6.90 11.57
C VAL A 246 25.26 -8.06 11.80
N ASP A 247 24.03 -7.89 11.34
CA ASP A 247 23.09 -8.97 11.14
C ASP A 247 23.49 -9.79 9.90
N PHE A 248 24.17 -10.91 10.13
CA PHE A 248 24.44 -11.91 9.10
C PHE A 248 23.28 -12.89 8.90
N GLY A 249 22.47 -13.08 9.95
CA GLY A 249 21.37 -14.04 10.01
C GLY A 249 21.74 -15.41 9.47
N SER A 250 20.78 -16.05 8.80
CA SER A 250 20.93 -17.44 8.34
C SER A 250 22.11 -17.70 7.38
N ALA A 251 22.78 -16.66 6.86
CA ALA A 251 23.96 -16.85 6.02
C ALA A 251 25.11 -17.54 6.76
N ILE A 252 25.27 -17.26 8.07
CA ILE A 252 26.29 -17.92 8.90
C ILE A 252 25.84 -19.24 9.52
N ASP A 253 24.56 -19.62 9.41
CA ASP A 253 24.08 -20.95 9.85
C ASP A 253 24.87 -22.08 9.21
N SER A 254 25.36 -21.88 7.98
CA SER A 254 26.14 -22.90 7.26
C SER A 254 27.48 -23.27 7.90
N TYR A 255 27.89 -22.58 8.98
CA TYR A 255 29.08 -22.91 9.77
C TYR A 255 28.79 -23.86 10.95
N TYR A 256 27.53 -24.00 11.37
CA TYR A 256 27.15 -24.83 12.52
C TYR A 256 25.92 -25.71 12.26
N VAL A 257 25.29 -25.59 11.10
CA VAL A 257 24.20 -26.46 10.66
C VAL A 257 24.63 -27.20 9.40
N GLU A 258 24.80 -28.53 9.51
CA GLU A 258 25.31 -29.37 8.41
C GLU A 258 24.32 -29.54 7.25
N ARG A 259 23.02 -29.46 7.53
CA ARG A 259 21.97 -29.60 6.51
C ARG A 259 21.69 -28.26 5.81
N GLN A 260 21.19 -28.34 4.58
CA GLN A 260 20.59 -27.16 3.95
C GLN A 260 19.34 -26.74 4.71
N THR A 261 19.33 -25.50 5.19
CA THR A 261 18.22 -24.90 5.95
C THR A 261 17.42 -23.91 5.12
N ARG A 262 17.98 -23.42 4.00
CA ARG A 262 17.36 -22.34 3.21
C ARG A 262 17.49 -22.59 1.70
N PRO A 263 16.44 -22.28 0.91
CA PRO A 263 16.47 -22.48 -0.53
C PRO A 263 17.59 -21.76 -1.28
N TYR A 264 18.05 -20.59 -0.81
CA TYR A 264 19.10 -19.83 -1.48
C TYR A 264 20.48 -20.52 -1.43
N GLN A 265 20.66 -21.51 -0.56
CA GLN A 265 21.93 -22.25 -0.43
C GLN A 265 22.17 -23.14 -1.67
N ASP A 266 21.13 -23.51 -2.40
CA ASP A 266 21.24 -24.05 -3.75
C ASP A 266 21.26 -22.90 -4.78
N LYS A 267 22.41 -22.70 -5.43
CA LYS A 267 22.61 -21.68 -6.48
C LYS A 267 21.66 -21.83 -7.68
N HIS A 268 21.08 -23.02 -7.86
CA HIS A 268 20.15 -23.33 -8.95
C HIS A 268 18.68 -23.14 -8.57
N SER A 269 18.40 -22.88 -7.29
CA SER A 269 17.05 -22.56 -6.86
C SER A 269 16.63 -21.19 -7.40
N ILE A 270 15.33 -20.94 -7.35
CA ILE A 270 14.75 -19.65 -7.72
C ILE A 270 15.31 -18.51 -6.86
N PHE A 271 15.75 -18.77 -5.64
CA PHE A 271 16.31 -17.77 -4.74
C PHE A 271 17.84 -17.66 -4.90
N GLY A 272 18.56 -18.78 -4.98
CA GLY A 272 20.02 -18.78 -5.12
C GLY A 272 20.53 -18.17 -6.42
N SER A 273 19.69 -18.14 -7.46
CA SER A 273 20.00 -17.48 -8.74
C SER A 273 19.42 -16.06 -8.88
N ARG A 274 18.70 -15.54 -7.87
CA ARG A 274 18.00 -14.25 -7.97
C ARG A 274 18.92 -13.09 -7.65
N ASN A 275 19.18 -12.25 -8.65
CA ASN A 275 19.77 -10.93 -8.45
C ASN A 275 18.68 -9.90 -8.18
N CYS A 276 18.40 -9.65 -6.89
CA CYS A 276 17.36 -8.72 -6.47
C CYS A 276 17.67 -7.28 -6.90
N TYR A 277 16.62 -6.44 -6.90
CA TYR A 277 16.74 -5.02 -7.20
C TYR A 277 15.96 -4.15 -6.24
N MET A 278 16.38 -2.90 -6.10
CA MET A 278 15.64 -1.81 -5.47
C MET A 278 15.69 -0.62 -6.40
N TYR A 279 14.67 0.23 -6.33
CA TYR A 279 14.71 1.51 -7.02
C TYR A 279 15.67 2.45 -6.26
N GLU A 280 16.46 3.23 -7.00
CA GLU A 280 17.32 4.27 -6.40
C GLU A 280 16.55 5.56 -6.11
N ASP A 281 15.53 5.83 -6.94
CA ASP A 281 14.77 7.07 -7.01
C ASP A 281 13.30 6.85 -6.63
N LEU A 282 12.98 5.84 -5.82
CA LEU A 282 11.59 5.62 -5.42
C LEU A 282 11.12 6.76 -4.52
N LYS A 283 10.09 7.46 -4.98
CA LYS A 283 9.42 8.47 -4.19
C LYS A 283 8.04 7.97 -3.81
N CYS A 284 7.85 7.76 -2.53
CA CYS A 284 6.64 7.20 -1.95
C CYS A 284 5.74 8.27 -1.32
N ASP A 285 5.99 9.56 -1.58
CA ASP A 285 5.32 10.66 -0.89
C ASP A 285 3.94 10.91 -1.49
N VAL A 286 2.92 10.32 -0.85
CA VAL A 286 1.50 10.45 -1.21
C VAL A 286 0.77 11.26 -0.14
N SER A 287 0.32 12.45 -0.49
CA SER A 287 -0.66 13.19 0.33
C SER A 287 -2.06 12.67 0.03
N VAL A 288 -2.88 12.49 1.07
CA VAL A 288 -4.26 12.03 0.92
C VAL A 288 -5.21 13.13 1.34
N VAL A 289 -6.24 13.39 0.53
CA VAL A 289 -7.32 14.32 0.83
C VAL A 289 -8.60 13.53 1.08
N LEU A 290 -9.11 13.62 2.31
CA LEU A 290 -10.44 13.13 2.69
C LEU A 290 -11.46 14.26 2.58
N THR A 291 -12.70 13.91 2.22
CA THR A 291 -13.82 14.84 2.23
C THR A 291 -14.75 14.49 3.37
N LEU A 292 -15.28 15.50 4.07
CA LEU A 292 -16.31 15.35 5.07
C LEU A 292 -17.53 16.20 4.70
N TYR A 293 -18.64 15.52 4.39
CA TYR A 293 -19.95 16.14 4.19
C TYR A 293 -21.05 15.22 4.69
N LYS A 294 -21.74 15.60 5.78
CA LYS A 294 -22.87 14.87 6.40
C LYS A 294 -22.62 13.43 6.87
N ARG A 295 -21.51 12.78 6.50
CA ARG A 295 -21.18 11.37 6.80
C ARG A 295 -19.99 11.23 7.75
N GLY A 296 -20.05 11.94 8.87
CA GLY A 296 -18.94 11.96 9.85
C GLY A 296 -18.66 10.59 10.48
N GLU A 297 -19.67 9.73 10.54
CA GLU A 297 -19.58 8.40 11.14
C GLU A 297 -18.55 7.47 10.45
N TYR A 298 -18.24 7.68 9.17
CA TYR A 298 -17.27 6.86 8.42
C TYR A 298 -15.83 7.39 8.50
N LEU A 299 -15.63 8.63 8.97
CA LEU A 299 -14.33 9.29 8.92
C LEU A 299 -13.27 8.55 9.74
N ARG A 300 -13.64 8.04 10.91
CA ARG A 300 -12.72 7.26 11.77
C ARG A 300 -12.21 6.02 11.04
N GLU A 301 -13.11 5.24 10.44
CA GLU A 301 -12.73 4.05 9.68
C GLU A 301 -11.88 4.38 8.45
N GLN A 302 -12.16 5.49 7.76
CA GLN A 302 -11.31 5.98 6.67
C GLN A 302 -9.89 6.31 7.13
N VAL A 303 -9.75 7.05 8.24
CA VAL A 303 -8.46 7.41 8.80
C VAL A 303 -7.70 6.16 9.24
N GLU A 304 -8.35 5.24 9.95
CA GLU A 304 -7.73 3.98 10.36
C GLU A 304 -7.28 3.14 9.16
N ALA A 305 -8.08 3.04 8.10
CA ALA A 305 -7.72 2.33 6.88
C ALA A 305 -6.52 2.99 6.15
N LEU A 306 -6.40 4.32 6.20
CA LEU A 306 -5.30 5.07 5.61
C LEU A 306 -4.00 4.97 6.42
N LEU A 307 -4.06 5.08 7.74
CA LEU A 307 -2.90 4.91 8.63
C LEU A 307 -2.32 3.50 8.54
N ASN A 308 -3.19 2.52 8.26
CA ASN A 308 -2.81 1.13 8.08
C ASN A 308 -2.38 0.78 6.64
N GLN A 309 -2.29 1.71 5.69
CA GLN A 309 -1.83 1.37 4.34
C GLN A 309 -0.41 0.79 4.34
N SER A 310 -0.18 -0.19 3.45
CA SER A 310 1.15 -0.72 3.11
C SER A 310 2.09 0.42 2.71
N LEU A 311 1.71 1.21 1.70
CA LEU A 311 2.29 2.53 1.44
C LEU A 311 1.63 3.57 2.37
N LYS A 312 2.31 3.96 3.44
CA LYS A 312 1.79 4.95 4.39
C LYS A 312 1.69 6.34 3.73
N PRO A 313 0.55 7.05 3.85
CA PRO A 313 0.46 8.45 3.44
C PRO A 313 1.53 9.30 4.12
N SER A 314 2.14 10.22 3.37
CA SER A 314 3.06 11.21 3.91
C SER A 314 2.36 12.37 4.60
N GLU A 315 1.07 12.58 4.26
CA GLU A 315 0.26 13.68 4.76
C GLU A 315 -1.23 13.31 4.64
N LEU A 316 -2.03 13.64 5.66
CA LEU A 316 -3.51 13.56 5.62
C LEU A 316 -4.10 14.97 5.71
N ILE A 317 -4.97 15.29 4.74
CA ILE A 317 -5.69 16.56 4.68
C ILE A 317 -7.20 16.27 4.76
N LEU A 318 -7.90 16.91 5.68
CA LEU A 318 -9.35 16.87 5.76
C LEU A 318 -9.96 18.10 5.11
N PHE A 319 -10.82 17.90 4.12
CA PHE A 319 -11.65 18.96 3.52
C PHE A 319 -13.09 18.86 4.04
N CYS A 320 -13.48 19.77 4.93
CA CYS A 320 -14.82 19.85 5.51
C CYS A 320 -15.72 20.75 4.67
N ASP A 321 -16.69 20.14 3.97
CA ASP A 321 -17.67 20.84 3.11
C ASP A 321 -19.02 21.06 3.83
N MET A 322 -18.98 21.29 5.14
CA MET A 322 -20.17 21.54 5.96
C MET A 322 -20.40 23.05 6.12
N PRO A 323 -21.65 23.55 6.01
CA PRO A 323 -21.94 24.91 6.42
C PRO A 323 -21.64 25.04 7.92
N VAL A 324 -20.86 26.06 8.29
CA VAL A 324 -20.72 26.43 9.70
C VAL A 324 -22.08 26.93 10.14
N GLU A 325 -22.79 26.17 10.99
CA GLU A 325 -23.87 26.77 11.77
C GLU A 325 -23.23 27.88 12.58
N SER A 326 -23.78 29.09 12.46
CA SER A 326 -23.39 30.23 13.26
C SER A 326 -23.58 29.86 14.73
N SER A 327 -22.52 29.39 15.38
CA SER A 327 -22.40 29.50 16.82
C SER A 327 -22.49 30.99 17.09
N VAL A 328 -23.62 31.42 17.62
CA VAL A 328 -23.77 32.71 18.26
C VAL A 328 -22.62 32.80 19.26
N GLU A 329 -21.62 33.61 18.94
CA GLU A 329 -20.69 34.11 19.94
C GLU A 329 -21.54 34.91 20.92
N SER A 330 -21.95 34.27 22.02
CA SER A 330 -22.35 34.98 23.22
C SER A 330 -21.10 35.62 23.82
N ARG A 331 -20.59 36.66 23.16
CA ARG A 331 -19.80 37.68 23.84
C ARG A 331 -20.72 38.33 24.85
N GLY A 332 -20.45 38.03 26.12
CA GLY A 332 -21.00 38.80 27.23
C GLY A 332 -20.53 40.24 27.09
N GLU A 333 -21.42 41.10 26.61
CA GLU A 333 -21.40 42.53 26.89
C GLU A 333 -22.64 42.84 27.71
N SER A 334 -22.44 42.84 29.03
CA SER A 334 -23.31 43.50 29.98
C SER A 334 -23.16 45.02 29.78
N VAL A 335 -24.15 45.66 29.18
CA VAL A 335 -24.41 47.09 29.39
C VAL A 335 -25.92 47.28 29.52
N GLU A 336 -26.30 47.75 30.70
CA GLU A 336 -27.63 48.18 31.08
C GLU A 336 -28.12 49.33 30.20
N SER A 337 -29.40 49.31 29.81
CA SER A 337 -30.20 50.53 29.80
C SER A 337 -31.69 50.21 29.89
N SER A 338 -32.26 50.59 31.02
CA SER A 338 -33.67 50.69 31.35
C SER A 338 -34.42 51.65 30.42
N LEU A 339 -35.69 51.37 30.11
CA LEU A 339 -36.87 52.25 30.33
C LEU A 339 -38.12 51.78 29.54
N GLU A 340 -39.12 51.38 30.32
CA GLU A 340 -40.55 51.73 30.30
C GLU A 340 -41.50 51.51 29.09
N SER A 341 -42.50 50.66 29.38
CA SER A 341 -43.97 50.90 29.33
C SER A 341 -44.76 50.70 28.03
N GLY A 342 -45.93 50.03 28.15
CA GLY A 342 -47.01 50.11 27.16
C GLY A 342 -47.89 48.87 26.96
N SER A 343 -48.79 48.61 27.93
CA SER A 343 -50.16 48.03 27.85
C SER A 343 -50.73 47.28 26.61
N GLU A 344 -51.33 46.13 26.95
CA GLU A 344 -52.70 45.65 26.61
C GLU A 344 -53.10 45.04 25.24
N SER A 345 -53.40 43.73 25.35
CA SER A 345 -54.68 43.07 25.01
C SER A 345 -54.92 42.44 23.63
N SER A 346 -55.32 41.16 23.71
CA SER A 346 -56.48 40.52 23.08
C SER A 346 -56.24 39.39 22.05
N ALA A 347 -56.90 38.27 22.39
CA ALA A 347 -57.61 37.31 21.55
C ALA A 347 -56.83 36.32 20.65
N GLU A 348 -56.87 35.07 21.12
CA GLU A 348 -56.94 33.80 20.41
C GLU A 348 -57.26 33.83 18.90
N SER A 349 -56.46 33.10 18.13
CA SER A 349 -56.99 32.13 17.17
C SER A 349 -55.98 31.03 16.89
N SER A 350 -56.43 29.80 17.10
CA SER A 350 -55.80 28.52 16.85
C SER A 350 -55.43 28.30 15.38
N GLN A 351 -54.22 27.80 15.14
CA GLN A 351 -53.92 26.87 14.04
C GLN A 351 -52.63 26.10 14.37
N GLU A 352 -52.81 24.85 14.82
CA GLU A 352 -51.75 23.86 14.92
C GLU A 352 -51.16 23.57 13.54
N SER A 353 -49.97 24.12 13.25
CA SER A 353 -49.05 23.52 12.30
C SER A 353 -48.16 22.54 13.05
N LYS A 354 -48.34 21.24 12.81
CA LYS A 354 -47.44 20.18 13.29
C LYS A 354 -46.01 20.52 12.90
N MET A 355 -45.24 20.85 13.93
CA MET A 355 -43.81 21.08 13.92
C MET A 355 -43.14 19.78 13.46
N ASP A 356 -42.56 19.80 12.26
CA ASP A 356 -41.65 18.75 11.81
C ASP A 356 -40.50 18.67 12.82
N SER A 357 -40.37 17.49 13.41
CA SER A 357 -39.30 17.12 14.32
C SER A 357 -37.95 17.31 13.62
N ILE A 358 -37.18 18.29 14.09
CA ILE A 358 -35.77 18.47 13.75
C ILE A 358 -35.04 17.21 14.18
N GLU A 359 -34.69 16.35 13.22
CA GLU A 359 -33.76 15.25 13.43
C GLU A 359 -32.41 15.84 13.85
N SER A 360 -32.04 15.60 15.10
CA SER A 360 -30.72 15.86 15.66
C SER A 360 -29.67 15.15 14.81
N HIS A 361 -29.08 15.88 13.86
CA HIS A 361 -27.93 15.38 13.12
C HIS A 361 -26.78 15.24 14.12
N ASN A 362 -26.30 14.00 14.29
CA ASN A 362 -25.09 13.71 15.06
C ASN A 362 -23.94 14.55 14.51
N ILE A 363 -23.60 15.64 15.19
CA ILE A 363 -22.38 16.41 14.92
C ILE A 363 -21.23 15.50 15.34
N PHE A 364 -20.61 14.82 14.37
CA PHE A 364 -19.41 14.04 14.61
C PHE A 364 -18.31 14.98 15.10
N ASP A 365 -17.78 14.72 16.30
CA ASP A 365 -16.70 15.51 16.88
C ASP A 365 -15.35 15.15 16.24
N ILE A 366 -14.95 16.00 15.27
CA ILE A 366 -13.68 15.90 14.55
C ILE A 366 -12.50 16.03 15.52
N SER A 367 -12.66 16.67 16.68
CA SER A 367 -11.55 16.92 17.63
C SER A 367 -10.85 15.63 18.06
N THR A 368 -11.59 14.51 18.09
CA THR A 368 -11.05 13.19 18.43
C THR A 368 -10.08 12.62 17.40
N LEU A 369 -10.03 13.19 16.19
CA LEU A 369 -9.17 12.80 15.07
C LEU A 369 -8.23 13.92 14.62
N ASP A 370 -8.24 15.09 15.28
CA ASP A 370 -7.43 16.25 14.87
C ASP A 370 -5.93 15.90 14.76
N SER A 371 -5.43 15.05 15.65
CA SER A 371 -4.03 14.61 15.65
C SER A 371 -3.65 13.71 14.47
N ALA A 372 -4.64 13.15 13.76
CA ALA A 372 -4.40 12.32 12.58
C ALA A 372 -4.23 13.16 11.30
N PHE A 373 -4.65 14.42 11.29
CA PHE A 373 -4.60 15.29 10.12
C PHE A 373 -3.49 16.33 10.23
N ASP A 374 -2.67 16.42 9.19
CA ASP A 374 -1.67 17.49 9.06
C ASP A 374 -2.33 18.84 8.73
N ASN A 375 -3.50 18.81 8.10
CA ASN A 375 -4.26 20.01 7.77
C ASN A 375 -5.77 19.74 7.73
N ILE A 376 -6.55 20.69 8.25
CA ILE A 376 -8.02 20.67 8.23
C ILE A 376 -8.49 21.96 7.58
N ILE A 377 -9.15 21.83 6.43
CA ILE A 377 -9.67 22.94 5.64
C ILE A 377 -11.18 22.97 5.80
N LYS A 378 -11.71 24.03 6.42
CA LYS A 378 -13.14 24.25 6.59
C LYS A 378 -13.62 25.36 5.68
N VAL A 379 -14.60 25.09 4.83
CA VAL A 379 -15.25 26.13 4.02
C VAL A 379 -16.51 26.65 4.72
N ARG A 380 -16.80 27.95 4.56
CA ARG A 380 -17.96 28.58 5.23
C ARG A 380 -19.31 28.14 4.68
N LYS A 381 -19.35 27.77 3.40
CA LYS A 381 -20.55 27.36 2.67
C LYS A 381 -20.21 26.09 1.92
N ASN A 382 -21.21 25.23 1.71
CA ASN A 382 -21.05 24.07 0.86
C ASN A 382 -20.61 24.51 -0.55
N VAL A 383 -19.43 24.06 -1.00
CA VAL A 383 -18.88 24.34 -2.33
C VAL A 383 -19.08 23.17 -3.29
N GLY A 384 -19.62 22.05 -2.80
CA GLY A 384 -19.98 20.88 -3.60
C GLY A 384 -18.78 19.98 -3.89
N VAL A 385 -19.00 18.99 -4.76
CA VAL A 385 -18.06 17.87 -4.99
C VAL A 385 -16.70 18.31 -5.56
N TRP A 386 -16.64 19.49 -6.17
CA TRP A 386 -15.43 20.09 -6.73
C TRP A 386 -14.45 20.60 -5.66
N GLY A 387 -14.95 21.01 -4.50
CA GLY A 387 -14.17 21.72 -3.47
C GLY A 387 -12.96 20.93 -2.99
N ARG A 388 -13.12 19.63 -2.76
CA ARG A 388 -12.06 18.73 -2.27
C ARG A 388 -10.79 18.77 -3.12
N PHE A 389 -10.92 18.95 -4.43
CA PHE A 389 -9.76 18.99 -5.33
C PHE A 389 -8.91 20.24 -5.10
N SER A 390 -9.50 21.34 -4.61
CA SER A 390 -8.71 22.53 -4.25
C SER A 390 -7.79 22.29 -3.05
N ALA A 391 -8.19 21.44 -2.10
CA ALA A 391 -7.34 21.06 -0.96
C ALA A 391 -6.04 20.38 -1.41
N GLY A 392 -6.08 19.60 -2.50
CA GLY A 392 -4.90 18.95 -3.06
C GLY A 392 -3.84 19.94 -3.60
N LEU A 393 -4.18 21.20 -3.84
CA LEU A 393 -3.19 22.22 -4.20
C LEU A 393 -2.25 22.57 -3.02
N LEU A 394 -2.71 22.37 -1.78
CA LEU A 394 -1.93 22.59 -0.56
C LEU A 394 -1.09 21.37 -0.13
N ALA A 395 -1.33 20.20 -0.74
CA ALA A 395 -0.61 18.97 -0.44
C ALA A 395 0.91 19.09 -0.66
N LYS A 396 1.72 18.40 0.12
CA LYS A 396 3.19 18.42 0.02
C LYS A 396 3.78 17.24 -0.78
N GLY A 397 3.05 16.14 -0.89
CA GLY A 397 3.49 14.94 -1.58
C GLY A 397 3.67 15.13 -3.09
N GLU A 398 4.56 14.34 -3.68
CA GLU A 398 4.71 14.27 -5.14
C GLU A 398 3.45 13.72 -5.81
N TYR A 399 2.78 12.79 -5.11
CA TYR A 399 1.50 12.24 -5.49
C TYR A 399 0.41 12.73 -4.54
N ILE A 400 -0.80 12.82 -5.07
CA ILE A 400 -2.00 13.11 -4.31
C ILE A 400 -3.05 12.03 -4.56
N CYS A 401 -3.79 11.68 -3.52
CA CYS A 401 -4.92 10.77 -3.61
C CYS A 401 -6.16 11.36 -2.94
N PHE A 402 -7.26 11.48 -3.67
CA PHE A 402 -8.55 11.90 -3.12
C PHE A 402 -9.43 10.68 -2.86
N PHE A 403 -10.30 10.77 -1.86
CA PHE A 403 -11.36 9.79 -1.60
C PHE A 403 -12.72 10.46 -1.44
N ASP A 404 -13.76 9.76 -1.87
CA ASP A 404 -15.13 10.04 -1.43
C ASP A 404 -15.31 9.71 0.06
N ASP A 405 -16.29 10.34 0.70
CA ASP A 405 -16.59 10.20 2.14
C ASP A 405 -17.19 8.83 2.52
N ASP A 406 -17.52 8.00 1.53
CA ASP A 406 -18.00 6.62 1.68
C ASP A 406 -17.02 5.55 1.16
N THR A 407 -15.79 5.97 0.87
CA THR A 407 -14.77 5.08 0.29
C THR A 407 -13.74 4.67 1.34
N ILE A 408 -13.77 3.39 1.75
CA ILE A 408 -12.80 2.81 2.70
C ILE A 408 -11.73 2.01 1.93
N PRO A 409 -10.52 2.53 1.72
CA PRO A 409 -9.51 1.84 0.91
C PRO A 409 -9.03 0.53 1.55
N ALA A 410 -8.83 -0.50 0.73
CA ALA A 410 -8.14 -1.71 1.17
C ALA A 410 -6.66 -1.43 1.49
N HIS A 411 -6.02 -2.31 2.27
CA HIS A 411 -4.67 -2.16 2.81
C HIS A 411 -3.57 -1.78 1.79
N ARG A 412 -3.73 -2.15 0.52
CA ARG A 412 -2.73 -1.93 -0.53
C ARG A 412 -3.22 -1.03 -1.65
N TRP A 413 -4.26 -0.23 -1.42
CA TRP A 413 -4.80 0.64 -2.45
C TRP A 413 -3.79 1.71 -2.94
N LEU A 414 -3.15 2.43 -2.01
CA LEU A 414 -2.16 3.46 -2.38
C LEU A 414 -0.92 2.83 -3.04
N GLU A 415 -0.45 1.70 -2.50
CA GLU A 415 0.65 0.92 -3.09
C GLU A 415 0.33 0.51 -4.53
N ASN A 416 -0.88 -0.01 -4.76
CA ASN A 416 -1.34 -0.48 -6.06
C ASN A 416 -1.40 0.66 -7.09
N CYS A 417 -1.96 1.81 -6.71
CA CYS A 417 -1.99 3.00 -7.57
C CYS A 417 -0.57 3.49 -7.91
N HIS A 418 0.28 3.65 -6.89
CA HIS A 418 1.64 4.09 -7.07
C HIS A 418 2.44 3.13 -7.96
N TYR A 419 2.38 1.82 -7.69
CA TYR A 419 3.10 0.80 -8.45
C TYR A 419 2.68 0.78 -9.93
N GLU A 420 1.39 0.91 -10.24
CA GLU A 420 0.94 1.00 -11.63
C GLU A 420 1.38 2.31 -12.30
N SER A 421 1.43 3.42 -11.55
CA SER A 421 1.94 4.69 -12.05
C SER A 421 3.41 4.63 -12.47
N LEU A 422 4.23 3.78 -11.83
CA LEU A 422 5.63 3.57 -12.21
C LEU A 422 5.78 3.03 -13.63
N ARG A 423 4.82 2.21 -14.08
CA ARG A 423 4.81 1.62 -15.43
C ARG A 423 4.20 2.57 -16.45
N LYS A 424 3.16 3.31 -16.05
CA LYS A 424 2.44 4.19 -16.94
C LYS A 424 1.88 5.38 -16.17
N ASP A 425 2.32 6.58 -16.53
CA ASP A 425 1.80 7.79 -15.93
C ASP A 425 0.30 7.98 -16.27
N GLY A 426 -0.48 8.49 -15.32
CA GLY A 426 -1.93 8.43 -15.41
C GLY A 426 -2.68 8.98 -14.19
N LEU A 427 -3.97 9.21 -14.39
CA LEU A 427 -4.95 9.31 -13.30
C LEU A 427 -5.44 7.90 -12.98
N TYR A 428 -5.27 7.45 -11.74
CA TYR A 428 -5.71 6.15 -11.28
C TYR A 428 -6.90 6.32 -10.35
N GLY A 429 -8.02 5.66 -10.64
CA GLY A 429 -9.20 5.79 -9.80
C GLY A 429 -9.88 4.49 -9.40
N GLY A 430 -10.72 4.61 -8.38
CA GLY A 430 -11.37 3.48 -7.73
C GLY A 430 -12.45 2.83 -8.57
N VAL A 431 -13.15 3.63 -9.35
CA VAL A 431 -14.14 3.17 -10.32
C VAL A 431 -13.87 3.85 -11.65
N GLY A 432 -14.04 3.14 -12.75
CA GLY A 432 -13.92 3.68 -14.10
C GLY A 432 -15.14 3.41 -14.95
N ILE A 433 -15.54 4.40 -15.74
CA ILE A 433 -16.67 4.28 -16.66
C ILE A 433 -16.15 4.01 -18.07
N LEU A 434 -16.76 3.04 -18.72
CA LEU A 434 -16.63 2.77 -20.15
C LEU A 434 -18.01 2.86 -20.78
N SER A 435 -18.24 3.83 -21.64
CA SER A 435 -19.47 3.99 -22.40
C SER A 435 -19.24 3.79 -23.90
N SER A 436 -20.29 3.33 -24.58
CA SER A 436 -20.36 3.35 -26.04
C SER A 436 -20.70 4.75 -26.59
N ASP A 437 -21.32 5.60 -25.77
CA ASP A 437 -21.71 6.96 -26.10
C ASP A 437 -21.90 7.77 -24.80
N LEU A 438 -20.90 8.56 -24.42
CA LEU A 438 -20.95 9.36 -23.19
C LEU A 438 -22.12 10.36 -23.17
N ALA A 439 -22.68 10.76 -24.32
CA ALA A 439 -23.86 11.63 -24.37
C ALA A 439 -25.13 10.97 -23.84
N LYS A 440 -25.13 9.64 -23.64
CA LYS A 440 -26.29 8.88 -23.15
C LYS A 440 -26.12 8.38 -21.71
N TYR A 441 -24.91 8.42 -21.17
CA TYR A 441 -24.66 8.08 -19.77
C TYR A 441 -25.37 9.09 -18.84
N PRO A 442 -25.93 8.67 -17.70
CA PRO A 442 -25.97 7.30 -17.17
C PRO A 442 -27.22 6.49 -17.60
N PHE A 443 -28.05 7.03 -18.48
CA PHE A 443 -29.36 6.46 -18.83
C PHE A 443 -29.30 5.31 -19.83
N ASP A 444 -28.17 5.09 -20.50
CA ASP A 444 -28.01 3.96 -21.39
C ASP A 444 -27.54 2.70 -20.67
N LEU A 445 -28.09 1.54 -21.04
CA LEU A 445 -27.57 0.23 -20.60
C LEU A 445 -26.26 -0.17 -21.30
N ALA A 446 -25.64 0.75 -22.04
CA ALA A 446 -24.45 0.53 -22.87
C ALA A 446 -23.16 1.04 -22.24
N HIS A 447 -23.20 1.42 -20.95
CA HIS A 447 -22.01 1.66 -20.16
C HIS A 447 -21.67 0.47 -19.26
N ARG A 448 -20.41 0.39 -18.85
CA ARG A 448 -19.86 -0.57 -17.91
C ARG A 448 -19.00 0.15 -16.89
N THR A 449 -19.09 -0.34 -15.66
CA THR A 449 -18.26 0.10 -14.54
C THR A 449 -17.12 -0.88 -14.33
N ILE A 450 -15.89 -0.38 -14.19
CA ILE A 450 -14.69 -1.17 -13.87
C ILE A 450 -14.22 -0.76 -12.48
N GLY A 451 -13.92 -1.70 -11.59
CA GLY A 451 -13.44 -1.37 -10.24
C GLY A 451 -13.81 -2.41 -9.20
N TRP A 452 -14.10 -1.95 -7.98
CA TRP A 452 -14.31 -2.81 -6.80
C TRP A 452 -15.59 -3.67 -6.83
N LEU A 453 -16.63 -3.23 -7.55
CA LEU A 453 -17.90 -3.95 -7.68
C LEU A 453 -17.84 -5.03 -8.78
N ASP A 454 -18.29 -6.25 -8.46
CA ASP A 454 -18.41 -7.35 -9.43
C ASP A 454 -19.86 -7.79 -9.59
N SER A 455 -20.55 -7.22 -10.59
CA SER A 455 -21.90 -7.61 -11.00
C SER A 455 -21.96 -7.70 -12.54
N PRO A 456 -21.38 -8.75 -13.12
CA PRO A 456 -21.34 -8.89 -14.57
C PRO A 456 -22.75 -8.97 -15.19
N PRO A 457 -22.98 -8.40 -16.38
CA PRO A 457 -22.01 -7.71 -17.24
C PRO A 457 -21.84 -6.21 -16.96
N PHE A 458 -22.45 -5.66 -15.91
CA PHE A 458 -22.56 -4.20 -15.68
C PHE A 458 -21.37 -3.62 -14.94
N SER A 459 -20.86 -4.34 -13.94
CA SER A 459 -19.64 -3.99 -13.21
C SER A 459 -18.73 -5.20 -13.13
N VAL A 460 -17.41 -4.99 -13.31
CA VAL A 460 -16.45 -6.09 -13.33
C VAL A 460 -15.15 -5.68 -12.66
N ARG A 461 -14.63 -6.55 -11.78
CA ARG A 461 -13.27 -6.44 -11.23
C ARG A 461 -12.23 -6.73 -12.30
N ASN A 462 -11.18 -5.92 -12.36
CA ASN A 462 -10.12 -6.05 -13.36
C ASN A 462 -8.83 -6.66 -12.77
N LYS A 463 -8.31 -7.70 -13.42
CA LYS A 463 -7.01 -8.34 -13.06
C LYS A 463 -5.78 -7.55 -13.51
N ARG A 464 -5.97 -6.56 -14.39
CA ARG A 464 -4.92 -5.74 -14.98
C ARG A 464 -5.44 -4.32 -15.08
N THR A 465 -4.54 -3.35 -15.05
CA THR A 465 -4.88 -1.94 -15.26
C THR A 465 -5.69 -1.74 -16.54
N LYS A 466 -6.84 -1.08 -16.43
CA LYS A 466 -7.74 -0.79 -17.55
C LYS A 466 -7.79 0.70 -17.81
N LYS A 467 -7.59 1.10 -19.06
CA LYS A 467 -7.86 2.47 -19.50
C LYS A 467 -9.37 2.67 -19.62
N VAL A 468 -9.89 3.78 -19.13
CA VAL A 468 -11.33 4.10 -19.07
C VAL A 468 -11.60 5.53 -19.51
N ASP A 469 -12.87 5.87 -19.73
CA ASP A 469 -13.27 7.21 -20.20
C ASP A 469 -13.05 8.27 -19.13
N PHE A 470 -13.49 7.97 -17.90
CA PHE A 470 -13.22 8.74 -16.70
C PHE A 470 -13.27 7.84 -15.46
N VAL A 471 -12.80 8.36 -14.32
CA VAL A 471 -12.76 7.64 -13.04
C VAL A 471 -13.40 8.42 -11.89
N GLY A 472 -13.87 7.71 -10.87
CA GLY A 472 -14.48 8.24 -9.65
C GLY A 472 -14.11 7.47 -8.38
N HIS A 473 -14.72 7.83 -7.24
CA HIS A 473 -14.56 7.26 -5.88
C HIS A 473 -13.19 7.44 -5.21
N SER A 474 -12.11 7.35 -5.99
CA SER A 474 -10.77 7.66 -5.56
C SER A 474 -9.98 8.18 -6.77
N TRP A 475 -9.05 9.11 -6.55
CA TRP A 475 -8.28 9.76 -7.61
C TRP A 475 -6.83 9.92 -7.19
N PHE A 476 -5.95 9.04 -7.68
CA PHE A 476 -4.50 9.07 -7.49
C PHE A 476 -3.80 9.61 -8.74
N LEU A 477 -2.97 10.63 -8.58
CA LEU A 477 -2.20 11.28 -9.66
C LEU A 477 -1.00 12.03 -9.10
N LYS A 478 -0.07 12.43 -9.97
CA LYS A 478 0.98 13.38 -9.61
C LYS A 478 0.36 14.74 -9.26
N LYS A 479 0.84 15.39 -8.20
CA LYS A 479 0.34 16.67 -7.73
C LYS A 479 0.35 17.75 -8.83
N ASP A 480 1.44 17.82 -9.60
CA ASP A 480 1.63 18.82 -10.66
C ASP A 480 0.57 18.76 -11.76
N TYR A 481 -0.14 17.64 -11.88
CA TYR A 481 -1.19 17.48 -12.88
C TYR A 481 -2.52 18.11 -12.47
N LEU A 482 -2.74 18.36 -11.18
CA LEU A 482 -4.02 18.79 -10.65
C LEU A 482 -4.49 20.13 -11.24
N GLY A 483 -3.58 21.08 -11.46
CA GLY A 483 -3.93 22.46 -11.85
C GLY A 483 -4.80 22.59 -13.11
N VAL A 484 -4.78 21.60 -14.01
CA VAL A 484 -5.57 21.66 -15.25
C VAL A 484 -7.08 21.58 -15.06
N MET A 485 -7.56 21.07 -13.91
CA MET A 485 -8.99 20.99 -13.62
C MET A 485 -9.65 22.38 -13.45
N TRP A 486 -8.87 23.46 -13.36
CA TRP A 486 -9.35 24.84 -13.25
C TRP A 486 -9.40 25.54 -14.63
N ILE A 487 -8.78 24.96 -15.65
CA ILE A 487 -8.69 25.57 -16.99
C ILE A 487 -9.99 25.33 -17.75
N GLY A 488 -10.86 26.35 -17.83
CA GLY A 488 -12.09 26.31 -18.64
C GLY A 488 -13.27 25.58 -17.99
N SER A 489 -13.26 25.42 -16.65
CA SER A 489 -14.23 24.61 -15.91
C SER A 489 -15.50 25.35 -15.48
N ASN A 490 -15.60 26.68 -15.67
CA ASN A 490 -16.67 27.53 -15.13
C ASN A 490 -18.10 26.99 -15.32
N GLU A 491 -18.42 26.48 -16.50
CA GLU A 491 -19.75 25.93 -16.81
C GLU A 491 -20.04 24.58 -16.14
N PHE A 492 -19.00 23.78 -15.85
CA PHE A 492 -19.09 22.51 -15.15
C PHE A 492 -19.11 22.72 -13.63
N TYR A 493 -18.25 23.62 -13.14
CA TYR A 493 -18.18 24.00 -11.73
C TYR A 493 -19.53 24.52 -11.20
N LYS A 494 -20.29 25.25 -12.03
CA LYS A 494 -21.66 25.71 -11.71
C LYS A 494 -22.65 24.56 -11.43
N MET A 495 -22.38 23.33 -11.87
CA MET A 495 -23.26 22.18 -11.63
C MET A 495 -23.20 21.70 -10.17
N ARG A 496 -22.13 22.03 -9.43
CA ARG A 496 -21.87 21.82 -7.98
C ARG A 496 -21.93 20.39 -7.45
N SER A 497 -22.87 19.55 -7.88
CA SER A 497 -23.12 18.20 -7.36
C SER A 497 -22.61 17.08 -8.26
N VAL A 498 -22.13 17.39 -9.47
CA VAL A 498 -21.65 16.40 -10.46
C VAL A 498 -20.58 16.95 -11.40
N GLY A 499 -19.93 16.05 -12.15
CA GLY A 499 -19.14 16.32 -13.34
C GLY A 499 -17.66 16.61 -13.09
N GLU A 500 -17.24 16.74 -11.84
CA GLU A 500 -15.86 16.92 -11.39
C GLU A 500 -14.95 15.77 -11.82
N ASP A 501 -15.46 14.55 -11.72
CA ASP A 501 -14.78 13.28 -12.00
C ASP A 501 -14.45 13.14 -13.51
N ALA A 502 -15.46 13.36 -14.35
CA ALA A 502 -15.37 13.36 -15.80
C ALA A 502 -14.56 14.56 -16.30
N TYR A 503 -14.72 15.74 -15.68
CA TYR A 503 -13.97 16.93 -16.05
C TYR A 503 -12.48 16.81 -15.72
N LEU A 504 -12.12 16.26 -14.56
CA LEU A 504 -10.73 15.99 -14.21
C LEU A 504 -10.07 15.05 -15.24
N SER A 505 -10.74 13.94 -15.58
CA SER A 505 -10.26 13.01 -16.61
C SER A 505 -10.11 13.68 -17.98
N PHE A 506 -11.10 14.50 -18.38
CA PHE A 506 -11.07 15.24 -19.65
C PHE A 506 -9.94 16.28 -19.69
N SER A 507 -9.80 17.10 -18.66
CA SER A 507 -8.82 18.18 -18.60
C SER A 507 -7.39 17.64 -18.60
N LEU A 508 -7.11 16.59 -17.83
CA LEU A 508 -5.84 15.87 -17.87
C LEU A 508 -5.52 15.34 -19.27
N LYS A 509 -6.49 14.75 -19.95
CA LYS A 509 -6.30 14.24 -21.30
C LYS A 509 -6.08 15.36 -22.32
N LYS A 510 -6.86 16.43 -22.21
CA LYS A 510 -6.84 17.55 -23.16
C LYS A 510 -5.56 18.39 -23.06
N TYR A 511 -5.14 18.73 -21.84
CA TYR A 511 -4.06 19.69 -21.62
C TYR A 511 -2.70 19.03 -21.37
N LEU A 512 -2.66 17.81 -20.83
CA LEU A 512 -1.40 17.11 -20.49
C LEU A 512 -1.22 15.77 -21.22
N ASN A 513 -2.18 15.37 -22.05
CA ASN A 513 -2.21 14.05 -22.70
C ASN A 513 -2.20 12.85 -21.69
N ILE A 514 -2.55 13.10 -20.43
CA ILE A 514 -2.61 12.09 -19.36
C ILE A 514 -3.94 11.33 -19.45
N SER A 515 -3.91 10.01 -19.37
CA SER A 515 -5.11 9.15 -19.48
C SER A 515 -5.58 8.65 -18.11
N SER A 516 -6.86 8.31 -18.02
CA SER A 516 -7.48 7.71 -16.83
C SER A 516 -7.45 6.19 -16.87
N PHE A 517 -7.18 5.59 -15.71
CA PHE A 517 -7.03 4.16 -15.51
C PHE A 517 -7.68 3.68 -14.22
N VAL A 518 -8.13 2.43 -14.21
CA VAL A 518 -8.46 1.68 -13.00
C VAL A 518 -7.35 0.67 -12.78
N PRO A 519 -6.58 0.71 -11.67
CA PRO A 519 -5.56 -0.29 -11.35
C PRO A 519 -6.22 -1.65 -11.05
N PRO A 520 -5.47 -2.77 -10.96
CA PRO A 520 -6.06 -4.08 -10.66
C PRO A 520 -6.85 -4.06 -9.36
N GLN A 521 -8.04 -4.69 -9.35
CA GLN A 521 -8.93 -4.79 -8.19
C GLN A 521 -9.54 -6.20 -8.08
N ASP A 522 -8.82 -7.22 -8.56
CA ASP A 522 -9.25 -8.62 -8.54
C ASP A 522 -9.05 -9.31 -7.18
N LYS A 523 -8.30 -8.69 -6.27
CA LYS A 523 -8.08 -9.15 -4.90
C LYS A 523 -8.60 -8.12 -3.90
N ASP A 524 -9.06 -8.60 -2.75
CA ASP A 524 -9.64 -7.74 -1.72
C ASP A 524 -8.63 -6.72 -1.16
N GLU A 525 -7.34 -7.07 -1.08
CA GLU A 525 -6.25 -6.16 -0.67
C GLU A 525 -6.06 -4.94 -1.61
N PHE A 526 -6.58 -5.01 -2.84
CA PHE A 526 -6.44 -3.98 -3.86
C PHE A 526 -7.71 -3.17 -4.11
N LEU A 527 -8.79 -3.38 -3.36
CA LEU A 527 -10.04 -2.66 -3.58
C LEU A 527 -9.90 -1.19 -3.19
N SER A 528 -10.41 -0.29 -4.01
CA SER A 528 -10.49 1.13 -3.66
C SER A 528 -11.51 1.40 -2.56
N SER A 529 -12.52 0.56 -2.44
CA SER A 529 -13.47 0.56 -1.32
C SER A 529 -13.82 -0.88 -0.92
N ILE A 530 -13.56 -1.25 0.33
CA ILE A 530 -14.03 -2.52 0.91
C ILE A 530 -15.49 -2.43 1.40
N LYS A 531 -16.03 -1.21 1.54
CA LYS A 531 -17.38 -0.91 2.03
C LYS A 531 -18.28 -0.21 1.02
N GLY A 532 -17.86 -0.11 -0.25
CA GLY A 532 -18.55 0.72 -1.24
C GLY A 532 -20.04 0.38 -1.48
N LEU A 533 -20.44 -0.89 -1.35
CA LEU A 533 -21.86 -1.28 -1.43
C LEU A 533 -22.66 -0.95 -0.17
N GLU A 534 -22.00 -0.96 0.99
CA GLU A 534 -22.61 -0.73 2.30
C GLU A 534 -22.88 0.77 2.48
N TYR A 535 -21.86 1.60 2.28
CA TYR A 535 -21.93 3.04 2.53
C TYR A 535 -22.46 3.84 1.32
N GLY A 536 -22.27 3.34 0.10
CA GLY A 536 -22.80 3.97 -1.12
C GLY A 536 -24.33 3.92 -1.26
N LYS A 537 -25.06 3.26 -0.34
CA LYS A 537 -26.53 3.13 -0.38
C LYS A 537 -27.30 4.14 0.49
N GLY A 538 -26.62 5.01 1.25
CA GLY A 538 -27.29 6.01 2.10
C GLY A 538 -28.23 6.96 1.35
N ALA A 539 -29.13 7.63 2.07
CA ALA A 539 -30.05 8.63 1.54
C ALA A 539 -29.31 9.81 0.86
N GLU A 540 -28.11 10.13 1.36
CA GLU A 540 -27.24 11.20 0.85
C GLU A 540 -26.48 10.84 -0.45
N SER A 541 -26.71 9.66 -1.03
CA SER A 541 -26.01 9.23 -2.25
C SER A 541 -26.47 10.02 -3.49
N ILE A 542 -25.60 10.91 -3.96
CA ILE A 542 -25.84 11.84 -5.08
C ILE A 542 -26.33 11.13 -6.36
N HIS A 543 -25.84 9.93 -6.65
CA HIS A 543 -26.17 9.15 -7.85
C HIS A 543 -27.57 8.52 -7.85
N LYS A 544 -28.33 8.62 -6.75
CA LYS A 544 -29.72 8.15 -6.68
C LYS A 544 -30.75 9.24 -6.99
N ASN A 545 -30.31 10.49 -7.13
CA ASN A 545 -31.19 11.62 -7.41
C ASN A 545 -31.31 11.84 -8.93
N ASP A 546 -32.53 11.74 -9.46
CA ASP A 546 -32.82 11.90 -10.89
C ASP A 546 -32.36 13.24 -11.47
N GLU A 547 -32.43 14.33 -10.70
CA GLU A 547 -31.93 15.65 -11.11
C GLU A 547 -30.41 15.62 -11.32
N ASN A 548 -29.67 14.94 -10.44
CA ASN A 548 -28.23 14.78 -10.58
C ASN A 548 -27.86 13.88 -11.77
N LEU A 549 -28.64 12.82 -12.05
CA LEU A 549 -28.44 12.01 -13.26
C LEU A 549 -28.63 12.83 -14.53
N GLN A 550 -29.64 13.71 -14.57
CA GLN A 550 -29.85 14.63 -15.69
C GLN A 550 -28.71 15.66 -15.82
N LYS A 551 -28.24 16.23 -14.70
CA LYS A 551 -27.08 17.13 -14.68
C LYS A 551 -25.82 16.43 -15.19
N MET A 552 -25.57 15.19 -14.77
CA MET A 552 -24.41 14.41 -15.22
C MET A 552 -24.49 14.12 -16.74
N ASN A 553 -25.67 13.75 -17.24
CA ASN A 553 -25.87 13.58 -18.68
C ASN A 553 -25.60 14.88 -19.46
N LYS A 554 -26.07 16.03 -18.95
CA LYS A 554 -25.79 17.35 -19.51
C LYS A 554 -24.29 17.65 -19.50
N ALA A 555 -23.59 17.36 -18.41
CA ALA A 555 -22.14 17.53 -18.29
C ALA A 555 -21.39 16.72 -19.36
N LEU A 556 -21.72 15.44 -19.54
CA LEU A 556 -21.05 14.60 -20.52
C LEU A 556 -21.34 14.99 -21.96
N LYS A 557 -22.56 15.41 -22.29
CA LYS A 557 -22.89 15.98 -23.61
C LYS A 557 -22.01 17.20 -23.93
N LEU A 558 -21.85 18.08 -22.93
CA LEU A 558 -21.04 19.27 -23.05
C LEU A 558 -19.54 18.93 -23.17
N LEU A 559 -19.02 18.01 -22.36
CA LEU A 559 -17.65 17.49 -22.48
C LEU A 559 -17.38 16.88 -23.86
N LYS A 560 -18.30 16.09 -24.41
CA LYS A 560 -18.20 15.57 -25.79
C LYS A 560 -18.14 16.70 -26.82
N SER A 561 -18.98 17.71 -26.69
CA SER A 561 -18.93 18.88 -27.60
C SER A 561 -17.60 19.62 -27.53
N LYS A 562 -16.90 19.58 -26.39
CA LYS A 562 -15.55 20.13 -26.19
C LYS A 562 -14.41 19.16 -26.53
N GLY A 563 -14.72 18.00 -27.08
CA GLY A 563 -13.74 17.05 -27.62
C GLY A 563 -13.37 15.89 -26.68
N MET A 564 -14.11 15.64 -25.60
CA MET A 564 -13.97 14.37 -24.87
C MET A 564 -14.32 13.20 -25.79
N ARG A 565 -13.46 12.19 -25.82
CA ARG A 565 -13.62 10.99 -26.66
C ARG A 565 -13.62 9.75 -25.79
N GLU A 566 -14.51 8.81 -26.11
CA GLU A 566 -14.53 7.48 -25.53
C GLU A 566 -13.22 6.73 -25.83
N VAL A 567 -12.75 5.97 -24.85
CA VAL A 567 -11.65 5.01 -24.97
C VAL A 567 -12.10 3.78 -25.75
N SER A 568 -13.39 3.43 -25.69
CA SER A 568 -13.92 2.21 -26.28
C SER A 568 -14.47 2.42 -27.70
N LEU A 569 -13.72 1.92 -28.69
CA LEU A 569 -14.22 1.50 -30.00
C LEU A 569 -13.99 -0.01 -30.13
N ASN A 570 -14.59 -0.83 -29.25
CA ASN A 570 -14.43 -2.28 -29.37
C ASN A 570 -15.68 -2.91 -29.99
N LEU A 571 -15.50 -3.46 -31.20
CA LEU A 571 -16.53 -4.18 -31.96
C LEU A 571 -17.22 -5.27 -31.13
N GLY A 572 -16.47 -5.97 -30.26
CA GLY A 572 -17.02 -7.02 -29.40
C GLY A 572 -18.08 -6.52 -28.41
N TRP A 573 -17.93 -5.28 -27.91
CA TRP A 573 -18.92 -4.67 -27.01
C TRP A 573 -20.18 -4.23 -27.76
N LYS A 574 -20.01 -3.74 -28.98
CA LYS A 574 -21.11 -3.43 -29.89
C LYS A 574 -21.95 -4.67 -30.19
N CYS A 575 -21.31 -5.84 -30.35
CA CYS A 575 -21.99 -7.12 -30.53
C CYS A 575 -22.80 -7.56 -29.30
N ILE A 576 -22.26 -7.42 -28.08
CA ILE A 576 -23.00 -7.75 -26.84
C ILE A 576 -24.19 -6.81 -26.66
N TYR A 577 -24.00 -5.50 -26.89
CA TYR A 577 -25.08 -4.51 -26.84
C TYR A 577 -26.18 -4.81 -27.87
N MET A 578 -25.80 -5.11 -29.12
CA MET A 578 -26.75 -5.48 -30.18
C MET A 578 -27.49 -6.78 -29.86
N GLY A 579 -26.79 -7.80 -29.35
CA GLY A 579 -27.39 -9.06 -28.91
C GLY A 579 -28.44 -8.86 -27.82
N ARG A 580 -28.20 -7.94 -26.87
CA ARG A 580 -29.16 -7.59 -25.82
C ARG A 580 -30.32 -6.74 -26.32
N LYS A 581 -30.08 -5.77 -27.20
CA LYS A 581 -31.15 -4.98 -27.84
C LYS A 581 -32.09 -5.87 -28.63
N ILE A 582 -31.55 -6.90 -29.28
CA ILE A 582 -32.31 -7.97 -29.93
C ILE A 582 -33.07 -8.78 -28.87
N ALA A 583 -32.41 -9.31 -27.84
CA ALA A 583 -33.07 -10.08 -26.79
C ALA A 583 -34.24 -9.34 -26.10
N LEU A 584 -34.06 -8.05 -25.78
CA LEU A 584 -35.10 -7.19 -25.19
C LEU A 584 -36.25 -6.89 -26.16
N LYS A 585 -36.01 -6.91 -27.47
CA LYS A 585 -37.06 -6.74 -28.49
C LYS A 585 -37.89 -8.01 -28.68
N PHE A 586 -37.34 -9.18 -28.36
CA PHE A 586 -37.96 -10.49 -28.55
C PHE A 586 -38.62 -11.05 -27.29
N LEU A 587 -38.33 -10.52 -26.10
CA LEU A 587 -38.92 -10.95 -24.83
C LEU A 587 -40.02 -9.96 -24.41
N LYS A 588 -41.28 -10.36 -24.53
CA LYS A 588 -42.39 -9.72 -23.80
C LYS A 588 -42.29 -10.10 -22.32
N ASP A 589 -42.62 -9.15 -21.44
CA ASP A 589 -42.21 -9.05 -20.02
C ASP A 589 -42.34 -10.32 -19.15
N GLU A 590 -43.31 -11.21 -19.39
CA GLU A 590 -43.51 -12.40 -18.54
C GLU A 590 -42.45 -13.51 -18.72
N GLN A 591 -41.89 -13.68 -19.92
CA GLN A 591 -40.90 -14.74 -20.17
C GLN A 591 -39.50 -14.40 -19.65
N TYR A 592 -39.18 -13.11 -19.52
CA TYR A 592 -37.88 -12.65 -19.06
C TYR A 592 -37.64 -12.99 -17.58
N GLU A 593 -38.62 -12.75 -16.71
CA GLU A 593 -38.48 -13.05 -15.28
C GLU A 593 -38.42 -14.57 -15.01
N ALA A 594 -39.13 -15.39 -15.80
CA ALA A 594 -39.02 -16.84 -15.73
C ALA A 594 -37.63 -17.37 -16.15
N ILE A 595 -37.01 -16.77 -17.18
CA ILE A 595 -35.66 -17.13 -17.63
C ILE A 595 -34.60 -16.66 -16.63
N LYS A 596 -34.76 -15.45 -16.08
CA LYS A 596 -33.88 -14.86 -15.06
C LYS A 596 -33.91 -15.69 -13.76
N ALA A 597 -35.07 -16.20 -13.37
CA ALA A 597 -35.23 -17.14 -12.26
C ALA A 597 -34.52 -18.48 -12.52
N LYS A 598 -34.64 -19.04 -13.75
CA LYS A 598 -33.94 -20.28 -14.14
C LYS A 598 -32.42 -20.12 -14.20
N ILE A 599 -31.91 -18.97 -14.65
CA ILE A 599 -30.47 -18.67 -14.68
C ILE A 599 -29.93 -18.51 -13.25
N LYS A 600 -30.65 -17.81 -12.36
CA LYS A 600 -30.29 -17.71 -10.92
C LYS A 600 -30.24 -19.09 -10.23
N LEU A 601 -31.14 -20.00 -10.57
CA LEU A 601 -31.17 -21.36 -10.03
C LEU A 601 -29.99 -22.21 -10.50
N LYS A 602 -29.58 -22.09 -11.77
CA LYS A 602 -28.40 -22.82 -12.29
C LYS A 602 -27.06 -22.30 -11.75
N PHE A 603 -26.95 -21.01 -11.46
CA PHE A 603 -25.73 -20.43 -10.88
C PHE A 603 -25.57 -20.68 -9.37
N LYS A 604 -26.59 -21.18 -8.67
CA LYS A 604 -26.49 -21.65 -7.27
C LYS A 604 -26.01 -23.10 -7.14
N GLN A 605 -25.86 -23.83 -8.24
CA GLN A 605 -25.43 -25.23 -8.29
C GLN A 605 -23.99 -25.41 -8.81
N PHE A 606 -23.25 -24.32 -9.01
CA PHE A 606 -21.81 -24.26 -9.25
C PHE A 606 -21.19 -23.33 -8.21
#